data_AF-A0A484XLJ3-F1
#
_entry.id   AF-A0A484XLJ3-F1
#
_cell.length_a   1.000
_cell.length_b   1.000
_cell.length_c   1.000
_cell.angle_alpha   90.00
_cell.angle_beta   90.00
_cell.angle_gamma   90.00
#
_symmetry.space_group_name_H-M   'P 1'
#
loop_
_entity.id
_entity.type
_entity.pdbx_description
1 polymer ?
#
loop_
_entity_poly.entity_id
_entity_poly.type
_entity_poly.pdbx_seq_one_letter_code
_entity_poly.pdbx_strand_id
1 'polypeptide(L)'
;MASHRIETYCQRLAFPIGALIFSRGIDRLVRAGHLDPIPYFSRHTRGDWGDVDVQQWNANSDALQSGASLESHYVIHPGLAIRIVTDAQRNATVIVLPSED
;
A
#
# COMPACT_ATOMS: atom_id res chain seq x y z
N MET A 1 -26.69 14.39 -28.05
CA MET A 1 -25.46 13.58 -27.91
C MET A 1 -24.86 13.88 -26.54
N ALA A 2 -25.39 13.24 -25.49
CA ALA A 2 -24.94 13.47 -24.13
C ALA A 2 -23.58 12.79 -23.95
N SER A 3 -22.53 13.60 -23.93
CA SER A 3 -21.18 13.17 -23.55
C SER A 3 -21.27 12.55 -22.16
N HIS A 4 -21.16 11.23 -22.09
CA HIS A 4 -20.91 10.52 -20.85
C HIS A 4 -19.51 10.93 -20.42
N ARG A 5 -19.45 11.97 -19.57
CA ARG A 5 -18.29 12.20 -18.73
C ARG A 5 -18.17 10.94 -17.88
N ILE A 6 -17.24 10.07 -18.24
CA ILE A 6 -16.70 9.12 -17.28
C ILE A 6 -16.03 10.01 -16.23
N GLU A 7 -16.79 10.39 -15.21
CA GLU A 7 -16.23 10.78 -13.93
C GLU A 7 -15.51 9.55 -13.41
N THR A 8 -14.29 9.38 -13.89
CA THR A 8 -13.35 8.46 -13.30
C THR A 8 -13.21 8.96 -11.87
N TYR A 9 -13.71 8.19 -10.89
CA TYR A 9 -13.46 8.37 -9.46
C TYR A 9 -11.95 8.17 -9.18
N CYS A 10 -11.10 8.99 -9.82
CA CYS A 10 -9.69 9.09 -9.55
C CYS A 10 -9.54 9.82 -8.22
N GLN A 11 -9.85 9.13 -7.12
CA GLN A 11 -9.48 9.60 -5.79
C GLN A 11 -7.99 9.93 -5.79
N ARG A 12 -7.68 11.14 -5.34
CA ARG A 12 -6.33 11.73 -5.32
C ARG A 12 -5.36 10.84 -4.54
N LEU A 13 -4.23 10.52 -5.14
CA LEU A 13 -3.11 9.84 -4.47
C LEU A 13 -2.56 10.74 -3.35
N ALA A 14 -2.19 10.14 -2.22
CA ALA A 14 -1.57 10.85 -1.10
C ALA A 14 -0.09 11.20 -1.38
N PHE A 15 0.58 10.43 -2.23
CA PHE A 15 1.97 10.63 -2.64
C PHE A 15 2.25 10.01 -4.03
N PRO A 16 3.36 10.38 -4.71
CA PRO A 16 3.74 9.79 -5.99
C PRO A 16 4.04 8.29 -5.90
N ILE A 17 3.71 7.53 -6.95
CA ILE A 17 3.97 6.10 -7.01
C ILE A 17 5.32 5.84 -7.69
N GLY A 18 6.23 5.18 -6.96
CA GLY A 18 7.49 4.67 -7.49
C GLY A 18 7.40 3.23 -8.00
N ALA A 19 8.53 2.52 -8.00
CA ALA A 19 8.59 1.11 -8.35
C ALA A 19 7.82 0.26 -7.34
N LEU A 20 7.04 -0.70 -7.82
CA LEU A 20 6.37 -1.69 -6.97
C LEU A 20 7.18 -2.98 -6.94
N ILE A 21 7.56 -3.43 -5.75
CA ILE A 21 8.42 -4.59 -5.52
C ILE A 21 7.69 -5.56 -4.60
N PHE A 22 7.71 -6.85 -4.94
CA PHE A 22 7.16 -7.92 -4.10
C PHE A 22 8.30 -8.72 -3.47
N SER A 23 8.15 -9.04 -2.19
CA SER A 23 8.99 -10.05 -1.55
C SER A 23 8.80 -11.41 -2.22
N ARG A 24 9.70 -12.35 -1.92
CA ARG A 24 9.62 -13.71 -2.47
C ARG A 24 8.34 -14.43 -2.02
N GLY A 25 7.92 -14.26 -0.76
CA GLY A 25 6.68 -14.81 -0.24
C GLY A 25 5.45 -14.24 -0.94
N ILE A 26 5.40 -12.93 -1.14
CA ILE A 26 4.32 -12.26 -1.86
C ILE A 26 4.27 -12.73 -3.31
N ASP A 27 5.37 -12.71 -4.06
CA ASP A 27 5.41 -13.17 -5.46
C ASP A 27 4.91 -14.62 -5.61
N ARG A 28 5.26 -15.51 -4.68
CA ARG A 28 4.74 -16.89 -4.66
C ARG A 28 3.22 -16.95 -4.48
N LEU A 29 2.67 -16.19 -3.53
CA LEU A 29 1.23 -16.17 -3.27
C LEU A 29 0.45 -15.59 -4.46
N VAL A 30 0.99 -14.54 -5.09
CA VAL A 30 0.40 -13.92 -6.28
C VAL A 30 0.40 -14.90 -7.45
N ARG A 31 1.53 -15.57 -7.72
CA ARG A 31 1.63 -16.57 -8.81
C ARG A 31 0.73 -17.79 -8.58
N ALA A 32 0.51 -18.17 -7.33
CA ALA A 32 -0.39 -19.26 -6.96
C ALA A 32 -1.89 -18.85 -6.98
N GLY A 33 -2.21 -17.57 -7.19
CA GLY A 33 -3.58 -17.06 -7.17
C GLY A 33 -4.19 -16.99 -5.76
N HIS A 34 -3.35 -17.02 -4.72
CA HIS A 34 -3.78 -16.94 -3.32
C HIS A 34 -3.85 -15.51 -2.79
N LEU A 35 -3.31 -14.54 -3.53
CA LEU A 35 -3.26 -13.14 -3.13
C LEU A 35 -3.37 -12.20 -4.34
N ASP A 36 -4.30 -11.26 -4.29
CA ASP A 36 -4.25 -10.04 -5.10
C ASP A 36 -3.75 -8.86 -4.23
N PRO A 37 -2.53 -8.35 -4.47
CA PRO A 37 -1.95 -7.28 -3.66
C PRO A 37 -2.42 -5.89 -4.08
N ILE A 38 -3.03 -5.76 -5.27
CA ILE A 38 -3.36 -4.47 -5.87
C ILE A 38 -4.36 -3.67 -5.02
N PRO A 39 -5.44 -4.25 -4.46
CA PRO A 39 -6.37 -3.52 -3.60
C PRO A 39 -5.68 -2.87 -2.39
N TYR A 40 -4.72 -3.55 -1.77
CA TYR A 40 -4.00 -3.07 -0.59
C TYR A 40 -2.98 -1.99 -0.94
N PHE A 41 -2.27 -2.14 -2.05
CA PHE A 41 -1.41 -1.08 -2.60
C PHE A 41 -2.22 0.18 -2.93
N SER A 42 -3.41 0.00 -3.51
CA SER A 42 -4.36 1.07 -3.83
C SER A 42 -4.81 1.81 -2.57
N ARG A 43 -5.02 1.11 -1.44
CA ARG A 43 -5.33 1.71 -0.14
C ARG A 43 -4.14 2.51 0.40
N HIS A 44 -2.94 1.91 0.43
CA HIS A 44 -1.71 2.55 0.91
C HIS A 44 -1.41 3.87 0.17
N THR A 45 -1.51 3.87 -1.16
CA THR A 45 -1.25 5.07 -1.98
C THR A 45 -2.29 6.19 -1.79
N ARG A 46 -3.42 5.90 -1.14
CA ARG A 46 -4.45 6.88 -0.77
C ARG A 46 -4.42 7.28 0.70
N GLY A 47 -3.44 6.81 1.46
CA GLY A 47 -3.31 7.13 2.88
C GLY A 47 -4.21 6.32 3.79
N ASP A 48 -4.76 5.21 3.30
CA ASP A 48 -5.37 4.21 4.17
C ASP A 48 -4.26 3.28 4.67
N TRP A 49 -3.89 3.40 5.94
CA TRP A 49 -2.77 2.66 6.52
C TRP A 49 -3.14 1.25 7.02
N GLY A 50 -4.43 0.90 6.93
CA GLY A 50 -4.94 -0.41 7.35
C GLY A 50 -4.88 -0.65 8.85
N ASP A 51 -4.49 -1.86 9.21
CA ASP A 51 -4.49 -2.43 10.55
C ASP A 51 -3.20 -2.07 11.33
N VAL A 52 -2.92 -0.77 11.43
CA VAL A 52 -1.83 -0.21 12.26
C VAL A 52 -2.40 0.53 13.46
N ASP A 53 -1.58 0.72 14.51
CA ASP A 53 -2.00 1.46 15.70
C ASP A 53 -2.06 2.98 15.46
N VAL A 54 -2.62 3.72 16.43
CA VAL A 54 -2.78 5.18 16.35
C VAL A 54 -1.43 5.89 16.23
N GLN A 55 -0.37 5.37 16.84
CA GLN A 55 0.95 5.96 16.78
C GLN A 55 1.51 5.89 15.35
N GLN A 56 1.39 4.74 14.69
CA GLN A 56 1.81 4.56 13.31
C GLN A 56 0.93 5.35 12.33
N TRP A 57 -0.38 5.45 12.59
CA TRP A 57 -1.27 6.32 11.82
C TRP A 57 -0.80 7.78 11.84
N ASN A 58 -0.43 8.29 13.02
CA ASN A 58 0.10 9.65 13.18
C ASN A 58 1.48 9.78 12.52
N ALA A 59 2.37 8.80 12.72
CA ALA A 59 3.69 8.79 12.11
C ALA A 59 3.62 8.86 10.58
N ASN A 60 2.71 8.12 9.94
CA ASN A 60 2.50 8.21 8.50
C ASN A 60 1.95 9.58 8.07
N SER A 61 1.05 10.16 8.86
CA SER A 61 0.48 11.47 8.58
C SER A 61 1.54 12.58 8.62
N ASP A 62 2.48 12.49 9.57
CA ASP A 62 3.63 13.38 9.66
C ASP A 62 4.66 13.08 8.56
N ALA A 63 4.86 11.81 8.21
CA ALA A 63 5.74 11.36 7.13
C ALA A 63 5.30 11.84 5.74
N LEU A 64 4.00 12.03 5.51
CA LEU A 64 3.49 12.65 4.28
C LEU A 64 4.00 14.09 4.10
N GLN A 65 4.22 14.82 5.19
CA GLN A 65 4.69 16.21 5.16
C GLN A 65 6.23 16.30 5.22
N SER A 66 6.85 15.45 6.04
CA SER A 66 8.30 15.46 6.27
C SER A 66 9.10 14.68 5.23
N GLY A 67 8.45 13.81 4.44
CA GLY A 67 9.12 12.93 3.50
C GLY A 67 9.77 11.70 4.16
N ALA A 68 9.43 11.37 5.40
CA ALA A 68 9.86 10.11 6.02
C ALA A 68 9.20 8.90 5.34
N SER A 69 9.71 7.69 5.54
CA SER A 69 9.12 6.46 4.99
C SER A 69 7.69 6.23 5.51
N LEU A 70 6.86 5.55 4.72
CA LEU A 70 5.47 5.22 5.03
C LEU A 70 5.32 3.72 5.21
N GLU A 71 4.43 3.31 6.10
CA GLU A 71 4.15 1.91 6.36
C GLU A 71 2.66 1.63 6.55
N SER A 72 2.11 0.68 5.81
CA SER A 72 0.79 0.09 6.07
C SER A 72 0.92 -1.36 6.50
N HIS A 73 -0.07 -1.83 7.25
CA HIS A 73 -0.28 -3.24 7.55
C HIS A 73 -1.72 -3.63 7.18
N TYR A 74 -1.92 -4.81 6.60
CA TYR A 74 -3.25 -5.31 6.27
C TYR A 74 -3.40 -6.78 6.62
N VAL A 75 -4.42 -7.10 7.40
CA VAL A 75 -4.87 -8.48 7.62
C VAL A 75 -5.83 -8.86 6.51
N ILE A 76 -5.48 -9.88 5.73
CA ILE A 76 -6.27 -10.35 4.59
C ILE A 76 -7.31 -11.34 5.06
N HIS A 77 -6.86 -12.34 5.82
CA HIS A 77 -7.68 -13.32 6.53
C HIS A 77 -6.83 -13.92 7.66
N PRO A 78 -7.42 -14.73 8.58
CA PRO A 78 -6.64 -15.42 9.59
C PRO A 78 -5.48 -16.20 8.96
N GLY A 79 -4.24 -15.93 9.39
CA GLY A 79 -3.02 -16.56 8.88
C GLY A 79 -2.38 -15.90 7.66
N LEU A 80 -2.96 -14.83 7.08
CA LEU A 80 -2.34 -14.04 6.03
C LEU A 80 -2.49 -12.55 6.29
N ALA A 81 -1.35 -11.88 6.42
CA ALA A 81 -1.24 -10.44 6.47
C ALA A 81 -0.08 -9.99 5.60
N ILE A 82 -0.09 -8.71 5.22
CA ILE A 82 0.97 -8.09 4.43
C ILE A 82 1.35 -6.74 5.03
N ARG A 83 2.61 -6.37 4.86
CA ARG A 83 3.11 -5.00 5.09
C ARG A 83 3.45 -4.35 3.76
N ILE A 84 3.16 -3.06 3.67
CA ILE A 84 3.50 -2.23 2.51
C ILE A 84 4.33 -1.06 3.00
N VAL A 85 5.57 -0.96 2.53
CA VAL A 85 6.51 0.09 2.95
C VAL A 85 6.89 0.91 1.73
N THR A 86 6.75 2.23 1.82
CA THR A 86 7.26 3.16 0.80
C THR A 86 8.42 3.96 1.37
N ASP A 87 9.54 4.00 0.65
CA ASP A 87 10.74 4.71 1.09
C ASP A 87 10.53 6.24 1.15
N ALA A 88 11.38 6.93 1.89
CA ALA A 88 11.34 8.39 2.07
C ALA A 88 11.24 9.18 0.75
N GLN A 89 11.95 8.71 -0.29
CA GLN A 89 11.97 9.36 -1.61
C GLN A 89 10.78 8.98 -2.50
N ARG A 90 9.91 8.06 -2.04
CA ARG A 90 8.79 7.51 -2.82
C ARG A 90 9.24 6.87 -4.14
N ASN A 91 10.48 6.40 -4.20
CA ASN A 91 11.06 5.73 -5.36
C ASN A 91 10.65 4.27 -5.41
N ALA A 92 10.39 3.65 -4.26
CA ALA A 92 10.01 2.25 -4.18
C ALA A 92 8.96 2.00 -3.10
N THR A 93 7.97 1.19 -3.46
CA THR A 93 7.01 0.58 -2.54
C THR A 93 7.24 -0.93 -2.55
N VAL A 94 7.54 -1.49 -1.38
CA VAL A 94 7.76 -2.91 -1.18
C VAL A 94 6.54 -3.52 -0.48
N ILE A 95 5.99 -4.59 -1.04
CA ILE A 95 4.97 -5.43 -0.37
C ILE A 95 5.66 -6.70 0.12
N VAL A 96 5.53 -6.98 1.41
CA VAL A 96 6.25 -8.06 2.10
C VAL A 96 5.34 -8.78 3.09
N LEU A 97 5.61 -10.07 3.35
CA LEU A 97 4.97 -10.78 4.45
C LEU A 97 5.57 -10.32 5.79
N PRO A 98 4.78 -10.17 6.86
CA PRO A 98 5.33 -9.80 8.18
C PRO A 98 6.39 -10.76 8.73
N SER A 99 6.44 -12.01 8.25
CA SER A 99 7.47 -12.99 8.63
C SER A 99 8.77 -12.90 7.82
N GLU A 100 8.81 -12.08 6.78
CA GLU A 100 10.00 -11.87 5.90
C GLU A 100 10.73 -10.55 6.20
N ASP A 101 10.23 -9.76 7.15
CA ASP A 101 10.89 -8.53 7.61
C ASP A 101 11.90 -8.80 8.74
#